data_AF-A0A938RT30-F1
#
_entry.id   AF-A0A938RT30-F1
#
_cell.length_a   1.000
_cell.length_b   1.000
_cell.length_c   1.000
_cell.angle_alpha   90.00
_cell.angle_beta   90.00
_cell.angle_gamma   90.00
#
_symmetry.space_group_name_H-M   'P 1'
#
loop_
_entity.id
_entity.type
_entity.pdbx_description
1 polymer ?
#
loop_
_entity_poly.entity_id
_entity_poly.type
_entity_poly.pdbx_seq_one_letter_code
_entity_poly.pdbx_strand_id
1 'polypeptide(L)'
;DRALQLAQDAKNAMPNDPSIADTLGWVMYKKGIPSAAIALFRESIDGYPSGHPLRGTVRFHLASAYEKNGERDRAVEELKRALEESSNFAERDAAEKLLKQLQAG
;
A
#
# COMPACT_ATOMS: atom_id res chain seq x y z
N ASP A 1 -5.39 -17.71 -10.31
CA ASP A 1 -4.60 -17.89 -9.08
C ASP A 1 -5.48 -17.98 -7.85
N ARG A 2 -5.22 -18.95 -6.97
CA ARG A 2 -6.00 -19.17 -5.74
C ARG A 2 -6.00 -17.95 -4.81
N ALA A 3 -4.89 -17.20 -4.74
CA ALA A 3 -4.78 -16.00 -3.90
C ALA A 3 -5.76 -14.89 -4.32
N LEU A 4 -5.92 -14.67 -5.63
CA LEU A 4 -6.88 -13.69 -6.14
C LEU A 4 -8.32 -14.07 -5.78
N GLN A 5 -8.68 -15.33 -5.98
CA GLN A 5 -10.03 -15.80 -5.66
C GLN A 5 -10.34 -15.57 -4.17
N LEU A 6 -9.43 -15.99 -3.27
CA LEU A 6 -9.62 -15.83 -1.83
C LEU A 6 -9.73 -14.37 -1.41
N ALA A 7 -8.88 -13.49 -1.96
CA ALA A 7 -8.91 -12.07 -1.63
C ALA A 7 -10.20 -11.40 -2.15
N GLN A 8 -10.71 -11.80 -3.32
CA GLN A 8 -11.97 -11.30 -3.85
C GLN A 8 -13.17 -11.80 -3.04
N ASP A 9 -13.18 -13.07 -2.65
CA ASP A 9 -14.23 -13.65 -1.79
C ASP A 9 -14.26 -12.94 -0.43
N ALA A 10 -13.09 -12.68 0.16
CA ALA A 10 -12.98 -11.91 1.39
C ALA A 10 -13.50 -10.48 1.23
N LYS A 11 -13.17 -9.81 0.11
CA LYS A 11 -13.67 -8.46 -0.19
C LYS A 11 -15.19 -8.43 -0.36
N ASN A 12 -15.77 -9.46 -0.96
CA ASN A 12 -17.22 -9.57 -1.10
C ASN A 12 -17.90 -9.80 0.26
N ALA A 13 -17.28 -10.57 1.16
CA ALA A 13 -17.80 -10.82 2.50
C ALA A 13 -17.64 -9.62 3.45
N MET A 14 -16.55 -8.87 3.32
CA MET A 14 -16.17 -7.76 4.19
C MET A 14 -15.79 -6.52 3.35
N PRO A 15 -16.75 -5.90 2.64
CA PRO A 15 -16.46 -4.85 1.66
C PRO A 15 -15.83 -3.60 2.26
N ASN A 16 -16.11 -3.31 3.54
CA ASN A 16 -15.64 -2.10 4.22
C ASN A 16 -14.45 -2.35 5.14
N ASP A 17 -13.87 -3.55 5.15
CA ASP A 17 -12.70 -3.84 5.97
C ASP A 17 -11.43 -3.36 5.25
N PRO A 18 -10.71 -2.35 5.80
CA PRO A 18 -9.52 -1.82 5.16
C PRO A 18 -8.37 -2.82 5.04
N SER A 19 -8.28 -3.82 5.92
CA SER A 19 -7.25 -4.87 5.84
C SER A 19 -7.45 -5.80 4.65
N ILE A 20 -8.71 -6.02 4.26
CA ILE A 20 -9.08 -6.83 3.10
C ILE A 20 -8.80 -6.09 1.81
N ALA A 21 -9.05 -4.77 1.79
CA ALA A 21 -8.65 -3.91 0.68
C ALA A 21 -7.12 -3.95 0.47
N ASP A 22 -6.31 -3.84 1.55
CA ASP A 22 -4.85 -3.96 1.46
C ASP A 22 -4.41 -5.34 0.94
N THR A 23 -5.01 -6.41 1.47
CA THR A 23 -4.70 -7.79 1.03
C THR A 23 -4.96 -7.98 -0.46
N LEU A 24 -6.12 -7.55 -0.96
CA LEU A 24 -6.46 -7.63 -2.38
C LEU A 24 -5.54 -6.74 -3.22
N GLY A 25 -5.20 -5.54 -2.71
CA GLY A 25 -4.25 -4.63 -3.35
C GLY A 25 -2.88 -5.28 -3.54
N TRP A 26 -2.38 -5.98 -2.52
CA TRP A 26 -1.10 -6.68 -2.58
C TRP A 26 -1.13 -7.82 -3.61
N VAL A 27 -2.23 -8.55 -3.71
CA VAL A 27 -2.41 -9.56 -4.77
C VAL A 27 -2.35 -8.91 -6.15
N MET A 28 -3.05 -7.80 -6.38
CA MET A 28 -3.02 -7.08 -7.66
C MET A 28 -1.63 -6.58 -8.02
N TYR A 29 -0.90 -6.04 -7.03
CA TYR A 29 0.48 -5.59 -7.20
C TYR A 29 1.41 -6.72 -7.65
N LYS A 30 1.32 -7.89 -6.99
CA LYS A 30 2.10 -9.08 -7.34
C LYS A 30 1.75 -9.64 -8.71
N LYS A 31 0.48 -9.51 -9.13
CA LYS A 31 0.02 -9.87 -10.48
C LYS A 31 0.44 -8.90 -11.58
N GLY A 32 1.12 -7.80 -11.25
CA GLY A 32 1.55 -6.81 -12.23
C GLY A 32 0.45 -5.86 -12.69
N ILE A 33 -0.58 -5.67 -11.86
CA ILE A 33 -1.68 -4.72 -12.10
C ILE A 33 -1.60 -3.58 -11.08
N PRO A 34 -0.56 -2.71 -11.15
CA PRO A 34 -0.31 -1.70 -10.12
C PRO A 34 -1.44 -0.66 -10.03
N SER A 35 -2.12 -0.33 -11.14
CA SER A 35 -3.26 0.60 -11.13
C SER A 35 -4.43 0.12 -10.26
N ALA A 36 -4.76 -1.18 -10.33
CA ALA A 36 -5.78 -1.78 -9.47
C ALA A 36 -5.32 -1.83 -8.00
N ALA A 37 -4.04 -2.13 -7.78
CA ALA A 37 -3.45 -2.13 -6.44
C ALA A 37 -3.52 -0.74 -5.78
N ILE A 38 -3.20 0.32 -6.53
CA ILE A 38 -3.29 1.72 -6.06
C ILE A 38 -4.70 2.04 -5.56
N ALA A 39 -5.74 1.69 -6.33
CA ALA A 39 -7.12 1.95 -5.93
C ALA A 39 -7.47 1.27 -4.60
N LEU A 40 -7.05 0.01 -4.42
CA LEU A 40 -7.31 -0.78 -3.23
C LEU A 40 -6.53 -0.31 -2.00
N PHE A 41 -5.26 0.08 -2.16
CA PHE A 41 -4.48 0.65 -1.06
C PHE A 41 -4.99 2.03 -0.64
N ARG A 42 -5.48 2.83 -1.60
CA ARG A 42 -6.17 4.10 -1.30
C ARG A 42 -7.45 3.88 -0.51
N GLU A 43 -8.24 2.88 -0.87
CA GLU A 43 -9.41 2.51 -0.10
C GLU A 43 -9.04 2.04 1.31
N SER A 44 -8.00 1.22 1.44
CA SER A 44 -7.49 0.76 2.75
C SER A 44 -7.04 1.91 3.64
N ILE A 45 -6.25 2.85 3.12
CA ILE A 45 -5.76 3.98 3.90
C ILE A 45 -6.90 4.92 4.31
N ASP A 46 -7.93 5.08 3.48
CA ASP A 46 -9.10 5.91 3.81
C ASP A 46 -9.98 5.25 4.89
N GLY A 47 -9.97 3.91 4.99
CA GLY A 47 -10.71 3.16 6.01
C GLY A 47 -10.05 3.11 7.38
N TYR A 48 -8.75 3.42 7.50
CA TYR A 48 -8.06 3.50 8.79
C TYR A 48 -8.10 4.92 9.37
N PRO A 49 -8.38 5.12 10.67
CA PRO A 49 -8.28 6.45 11.29
C PRO A 49 -6.84 6.94 11.33
N SER A 50 -6.63 8.26 11.31
CA SER A 50 -5.29 8.85 11.43
C SER A 50 -4.54 8.32 12.67
N GLY A 51 -3.24 8.04 12.51
CA GLY A 51 -2.40 7.46 13.57
C GLY A 51 -2.59 5.95 13.80
N HIS A 52 -3.49 5.28 13.06
CA HIS A 52 -3.62 3.82 13.16
C HIS A 52 -2.31 3.12 12.73
N PRO A 53 -1.82 2.11 13.48
CA PRO A 53 -0.48 1.54 13.28
C PRO A 53 -0.28 0.88 11.91
N LEU A 54 -1.35 0.40 11.27
CA LEU A 54 -1.26 -0.19 9.93
C LEU A 54 -1.14 0.84 8.80
N ARG A 55 -1.37 2.15 9.06
CA ARG A 55 -1.26 3.18 8.01
C ARG A 55 0.13 3.24 7.40
N GLY A 56 1.19 3.10 8.22
CA GLY A 56 2.57 3.06 7.72
C GLY A 56 2.79 1.94 6.70
N THR A 57 2.35 0.72 7.02
CA THR A 57 2.41 -0.44 6.11
C THR A 57 1.62 -0.21 4.82
N VAL A 58 0.36 0.23 4.92
CA VAL A 58 -0.50 0.46 3.74
C VAL A 58 0.07 1.57 2.85
N ARG A 59 0.61 2.65 3.42
CA ARG A 59 1.28 3.71 2.66
C ARG A 59 2.54 3.22 1.97
N PHE A 60 3.32 2.34 2.59
CA PHE A 60 4.46 1.70 1.95
C PHE A 60 4.03 0.81 0.76
N HIS A 61 2.95 0.05 0.90
CA HIS A 61 2.38 -0.73 -0.20
C HIS A 61 1.88 0.17 -1.35
N LEU A 62 1.19 1.25 -1.02
CA LEU A 62 0.73 2.26 -1.98
C LEU A 62 1.91 2.90 -2.72
N ALA A 63 2.97 3.28 -2.00
CA ALA A 63 4.18 3.81 -2.61
C ALA A 63 4.86 2.81 -3.55
N SER A 64 4.94 1.54 -3.16
CA SER A 64 5.48 0.47 -4.00
C SER A 64 4.65 0.30 -5.29
N ALA A 65 3.33 0.40 -5.19
CA ALA A 65 2.46 0.33 -6.35
C ALA A 65 2.60 1.56 -7.26
N TYR A 66 2.74 2.77 -6.70
CA TYR A 66 3.02 3.98 -7.46
C TYR A 66 4.36 3.91 -8.20
N GLU A 67 5.41 3.44 -7.53
CA GLU A 67 6.73 3.26 -8.14
C GLU A 67 6.65 2.29 -9.34
N LYS A 68 6.00 1.14 -9.14
CA LYS A 68 5.79 0.16 -10.20
C LYS A 68 4.90 0.67 -11.34
N ASN A 69 4.05 1.66 -11.08
CA ASN A 69 3.23 2.33 -12.10
C ASN A 69 3.96 3.48 -12.80
N GLY A 70 5.23 3.74 -12.48
CA GLY A 70 6.02 4.85 -13.02
C GLY A 70 5.70 6.20 -12.39
N GLU A 71 4.94 6.24 -11.31
CA GLU A 71 4.46 7.46 -10.65
C GLU A 71 5.38 7.85 -9.49
N ARG A 72 6.65 8.13 -9.82
CA ARG A 72 7.74 8.36 -8.86
C ARG A 72 7.40 9.42 -7.80
N ASP A 73 6.84 10.56 -8.19
CA ASP A 73 6.54 11.66 -7.27
C ASP A 73 5.51 11.24 -6.20
N ARG A 74 4.48 10.49 -6.60
CA ARG A 74 3.44 9.97 -5.69
C ARG A 74 4.01 8.89 -4.76
N ALA A 75 4.93 8.06 -5.26
CA ALA A 75 5.63 7.09 -4.41
C ALA A 75 6.46 7.80 -3.32
N VAL A 76 7.21 8.85 -3.68
CA VAL A 76 8.00 9.64 -2.72
C VAL A 76 7.10 10.30 -1.67
N GLU A 77 5.95 10.86 -2.08
CA GLU A 77 5.00 11.48 -1.16
C GLU A 77 4.47 10.48 -0.12
N GLU A 78 4.04 9.29 -0.55
CA GLU A 78 3.49 8.29 0.35
C GLU A 78 4.55 7.69 1.28
N LEU A 79 5.81 7.55 0.85
CA LEU A 79 6.91 7.12 1.72
C LEU A 79 7.21 8.13 2.82
N LYS A 80 7.22 9.43 2.49
CA LYS A 80 7.39 10.48 3.51
C LYS A 80 6.27 10.41 4.55
N ARG A 81 5.01 10.34 4.09
CA ARG A 81 3.85 10.21 4.97
C ARG A 81 3.92 8.95 5.84
N ALA A 82 4.34 7.81 5.29
CA ALA A 82 4.51 6.58 6.07
C ALA A 82 5.51 6.76 7.23
N LEU A 83 6.64 7.43 6.96
CA LEU A 83 7.71 7.66 7.94
C LEU A 83 7.39 8.75 8.97
N GLU A 84 6.50 9.69 8.62
CA GLU A 84 6.03 10.77 9.48
C GLU A 84 4.85 10.34 10.38
N GLU A 85 3.86 9.63 9.83
CA GLU A 85 2.63 9.26 10.55
C GLU A 85 2.80 8.06 11.49
N SER A 86 3.82 7.23 11.27
CA SER A 86 4.01 5.98 12.03
C SER A 86 5.47 5.82 12.44
N SER A 87 5.71 5.94 13.75
CA SER A 87 7.05 5.78 14.33
C SER A 87 7.57 4.35 14.23
N ASN A 88 6.68 3.36 14.15
CA ASN A 88 7.02 1.95 14.02
C ASN A 88 6.00 1.22 13.14
N PHE A 89 6.46 0.64 12.03
CA PHE A 89 5.70 -0.27 11.17
C PHE A 89 6.69 -1.26 10.52
N ALA A 90 6.20 -2.42 10.12
CA ALA A 90 7.06 -3.56 9.75
C ALA A 90 8.01 -3.22 8.59
N GLU A 91 7.56 -2.40 7.63
CA GLU A 91 8.29 -2.05 6.43
C GLU A 91 9.10 -0.75 6.55
N ARG A 92 9.28 -0.19 7.76
CA ARG A 92 9.93 1.11 7.94
C ARG A 92 11.31 1.20 7.27
N ASP A 93 12.19 0.23 7.53
CA ASP A 93 13.53 0.20 6.93
C ASP A 93 13.48 0.10 5.40
N ALA A 94 12.52 -0.66 4.87
CA ALA A 94 12.30 -0.80 3.44
C ALA A 94 11.78 0.51 2.83
N ALA A 95 10.90 1.23 3.54
CA ALA A 95 10.40 2.54 3.14
C ALA A 95 11.53 3.57 3.08
N GLU A 96 12.39 3.63 4.09
CA GLU A 96 13.55 4.53 4.11
C GLU A 96 14.52 4.24 2.97
N LYS A 97 14.78 2.95 2.69
CA LYS A 97 15.63 2.53 1.58
C LYS A 97 15.03 2.92 0.22
N LEU A 98 13.76 2.64 0.01
CA LEU A 98 13.07 2.98 -1.24
C LEU A 98 13.04 4.49 -1.45
N LEU A 99 12.75 5.27 -0.40
CA LEU A 99 12.74 6.73 -0.49
C LEU A 99 14.10 7.28 -0.94
N LYS A 100 15.20 6.79 -0.36
CA LYS A 100 16.56 7.17 -0.77
C LYS A 100 16.83 6.83 -2.24
N GLN A 101 16.41 5.65 -2.70
CA GLN A 101 16.55 5.24 -4.10
C GLN A 101 15.74 6.14 -5.04
N LEU A 102 14.52 6.51 -4.65
CA LEU A 102 13.64 7.37 -5.43
C LEU A 102 14.03 8.86 -5.40
N GLN A 103 14.97 9.26 -4.56
CA GLN A 103 15.50 10.63 -4.55
C GLN A 103 16.88 10.76 -5.22
N ALA A 104 17.60 9.64 -5.37
CA ALA A 104 18.94 9.63 -5.95
C ALA A 104 19.00 9.49 -7.48
N GLY A 105 17.87 9.15 -8.11
CA GLY A 105 17.72 9.08 -9.57
C GLY A 105 16.80 10.18 -10.09
#